data_AF-A0A3N6MKV8-F1
#
_entry.id   AF-A0A3N6MKV8-F1
#
_cell.length_a   1.000
_cell.length_b   1.000
_cell.length_c   1.000
_cell.angle_alpha   90.00
_cell.angle_beta   90.00
_cell.angle_gamma   90.00
#
_symmetry.space_group_name_H-M   'P 1'
#
loop_
_entity.id
_entity.type
_entity.pdbx_description
1 polymer ?
#
loop_
_entity_poly.entity_id
_entity_poly.type
_entity_poly.pdbx_seq_one_letter_code
_entity_poly.pdbx_strand_id
1 'polypeptide(L)'
;MIQPGTVFKDNLAQLPTIAGIERIDLVDGQGAVVATIENQPGKQGSLAVYHYLKQTFGTLDARAAEHGLAVFAEHTVDARNRPGAHPNVDRLLAIVAGAEALRIDVITA
;
A
#
# COMPACT_ATOMS: atom_id res chain seq x y z
N MET A 1 10.82 4.23 9.61
CA MET A 1 10.64 4.10 8.15
C MET A 1 11.82 3.31 7.62
N ILE A 2 11.60 2.23 6.85
CA ILE A 2 12.70 1.48 6.22
C ILE A 2 13.34 2.31 5.10
N GLN A 3 14.58 2.00 4.72
CA GLN A 3 15.19 2.50 3.47
C GLN A 3 14.99 1.42 2.39
N PRO A 4 14.09 1.63 1.40
CA PRO A 4 13.81 0.60 0.41
C PRO A 4 14.99 0.40 -0.55
N GLY A 5 15.31 -0.86 -0.84
CA GLY A 5 16.14 -1.26 -1.97
C GLY A 5 15.32 -1.50 -3.25
N THR A 6 15.98 -2.02 -4.27
CA THR A 6 15.39 -2.24 -5.61
C THR A 6 14.68 -3.58 -5.78
N VAL A 7 14.58 -4.40 -4.72
CA VAL A 7 13.96 -5.73 -4.75
C VAL A 7 12.81 -5.77 -3.74
N PHE A 8 11.58 -5.96 -4.23
CA PHE A 8 10.38 -5.91 -3.42
C PHE A 8 10.40 -6.94 -2.30
N LYS A 9 10.85 -8.17 -2.59
CA LYS A 9 10.92 -9.25 -1.61
C LYS A 9 11.81 -8.89 -0.41
N ASP A 10 12.92 -8.20 -0.65
CA ASP A 10 13.87 -7.79 0.40
C ASP A 10 13.33 -6.61 1.21
N ASN A 11 12.57 -5.71 0.58
CA ASN A 11 11.85 -4.65 1.27
C ASN A 11 10.73 -5.24 2.15
N LEU A 12 9.97 -6.20 1.62
CA LEU A 12 8.86 -6.86 2.29
C LEU A 12 9.31 -7.58 3.57
N ALA A 13 10.51 -8.19 3.56
CA ALA A 13 11.08 -8.87 4.72
C ALA A 13 11.40 -7.95 5.90
N GLN A 14 11.47 -6.63 5.68
CA GLN A 14 11.72 -5.63 6.73
C GLN A 14 10.43 -5.05 7.32
N LEU A 15 9.25 -5.40 6.75
CA LEU A 15 7.98 -4.83 7.17
C LEU A 15 7.43 -5.50 8.44
N PRO A 16 6.61 -4.79 9.22
CA PRO A 16 5.88 -5.38 10.35
C PRO A 16 5.04 -6.58 9.92
N THR A 17 4.85 -7.52 10.85
CA THR A 17 3.97 -8.67 10.63
C THR A 17 2.54 -8.25 10.34
N ILE A 18 1.83 -9.07 9.55
CA ILE A 18 0.40 -8.97 9.25
C ILE A 18 -0.43 -10.01 10.03
N ALA A 19 0.18 -10.66 11.03
CA ALA A 19 -0.54 -11.59 11.90
C ALA A 19 -1.69 -10.88 12.63
N GLY A 20 -2.87 -11.51 12.64
CA GLY A 20 -4.08 -10.96 13.27
C GLY A 20 -4.82 -9.91 12.43
N ILE A 21 -4.33 -9.56 11.24
CA ILE A 21 -5.05 -8.68 10.30
C ILE A 21 -5.96 -9.53 9.42
N GLU A 22 -7.25 -9.24 9.40
CA GLU A 22 -8.22 -9.84 8.46
C GLU A 22 -8.12 -9.16 7.09
N ARG A 23 -8.13 -7.83 7.08
CA ARG A 23 -8.05 -7.00 5.87
C ARG A 23 -7.69 -5.55 6.20
N ILE A 24 -7.43 -4.78 5.16
CA ILE A 24 -7.30 -3.32 5.21
C ILE A 24 -8.38 -2.71 4.31
N ASP A 25 -9.12 -1.75 4.84
CA ASP A 25 -10.06 -0.93 4.10
C ASP A 25 -9.44 0.46 3.86
N LEU A 26 -9.53 0.95 2.63
CA LEU A 26 -9.11 2.30 2.23
C LEU A 26 -10.34 3.18 2.11
N VAL A 27 -10.36 4.28 2.84
CA VAL A 27 -11.53 5.13 3.01
C VAL A 27 -11.25 6.54 2.48
N ASP A 28 -12.14 7.07 1.66
CA ASP A 28 -12.05 8.43 1.12
C ASP A 28 -12.47 9.50 2.16
N GLY A 29 -12.34 10.78 1.79
CA GLY A 29 -12.70 11.90 2.65
C GLY A 29 -14.20 11.99 2.96
N GLN A 30 -15.04 11.26 2.23
CA GLN A 30 -16.48 11.18 2.45
C GLN A 30 -16.86 10.00 3.35
N GLY A 31 -15.88 9.18 3.74
CA GLY A 31 -16.09 8.02 4.62
C GLY A 31 -16.48 6.74 3.88
N ALA A 32 -16.44 6.72 2.55
CA ALA A 32 -16.74 5.51 1.78
C ALA A 32 -15.50 4.63 1.62
N VAL A 33 -15.68 3.31 1.73
CA VAL A 33 -14.64 2.33 1.45
C VAL A 33 -14.46 2.23 -0.06
N VAL A 34 -13.33 2.72 -0.55
CA VAL A 34 -12.98 2.76 -1.99
C VAL A 34 -12.09 1.60 -2.43
N ALA A 35 -11.57 0.82 -1.47
CA ALA A 35 -10.95 -0.48 -1.72
C ALA A 35 -10.73 -1.28 -0.46
N THR A 36 -10.60 -2.58 -0.64
CA THR A 36 -10.28 -3.55 0.40
C THR A 36 -9.12 -4.44 -0.04
N ILE A 37 -8.15 -4.63 0.84
CA ILE A 37 -7.02 -5.55 0.68
C ILE A 37 -7.22 -6.67 1.71
N GLU A 38 -7.67 -7.83 1.25
CA GLU A 38 -7.89 -9.00 2.12
C GLU A 38 -6.57 -9.71 2.43
N ASN A 39 -6.46 -10.30 3.62
CA ASN A 39 -5.37 -11.22 3.96
C ASN A 39 -5.57 -12.59 3.30
N GLN A 40 -5.31 -12.65 2.00
CA GLN A 40 -5.46 -13.84 1.17
C GLN A 40 -4.21 -14.09 0.29
N PRO A 41 -3.95 -15.34 -0.12
CA PRO A 41 -2.85 -15.66 -1.02
C PRO A 41 -2.81 -14.74 -2.24
N GLY A 42 -1.62 -14.19 -2.54
CA GLY A 42 -1.42 -13.22 -3.63
C GLY A 42 -1.66 -11.75 -3.27
N LYS A 43 -2.38 -11.44 -2.17
CA LYS A 43 -2.61 -10.05 -1.70
C LYS A 43 -1.74 -9.63 -0.50
N GLN A 44 -1.14 -10.61 0.18
CA GLN A 44 -0.40 -10.41 1.44
C GLN A 44 0.76 -9.40 1.34
N GLY A 45 1.46 -9.35 0.20
CA GLY A 45 2.51 -8.35 -0.01
C GLY A 45 1.97 -6.92 0.06
N SER A 46 0.85 -6.64 -0.62
CA SER A 46 0.20 -5.33 -0.53
C SER A 46 -0.37 -5.06 0.86
N LEU A 47 -0.95 -6.07 1.51
CA LEU A 47 -1.47 -5.93 2.88
C LEU A 47 -0.36 -5.46 3.84
N ALA A 48 0.82 -6.08 3.78
CA ALA A 48 1.96 -5.70 4.60
C ALA A 48 2.45 -4.27 4.32
N VAL A 49 2.52 -3.88 3.04
CA VAL A 49 2.92 -2.52 2.66
C VAL A 49 1.91 -1.50 3.20
N TYR A 50 0.61 -1.70 3.02
CA TYR A 50 -0.39 -0.75 3.49
C TYR A 50 -0.49 -0.70 5.02
N HIS A 51 -0.31 -1.83 5.71
CA HIS A 51 -0.20 -1.86 7.17
C HIS A 51 1.00 -1.02 7.65
N TYR A 52 2.17 -1.22 7.02
CA TYR A 52 3.37 -0.44 7.31
C TYR A 52 3.18 1.06 7.04
N LEU A 53 2.53 1.43 5.93
CA LEU A 53 2.25 2.83 5.60
C LEU A 53 1.33 3.47 6.65
N LYS A 54 0.30 2.75 7.12
CA LYS A 54 -0.55 3.21 8.22
C LYS A 54 0.27 3.50 9.48
N GLN A 55 1.12 2.56 9.90
CA GLN A 55 1.93 2.71 11.11
C GLN A 55 2.95 3.85 11.00
N THR A 56 3.50 4.08 9.79
CA THR A 56 4.58 5.05 9.58
C THR A 56 4.08 6.47 9.33
N PHE A 57 2.95 6.63 8.63
CA PHE A 57 2.47 7.92 8.14
C PHE A 57 1.07 8.31 8.66
N GLY A 58 0.29 7.35 9.18
CA GLY A 58 -1.08 7.56 9.68
C GLY A 58 -2.15 7.65 8.59
N THR A 59 -1.89 8.45 7.55
CA THR A 59 -2.74 8.69 6.37
C THR A 59 -2.00 8.32 5.09
N LEU A 60 -2.72 7.83 4.08
CA LEU A 60 -2.17 7.56 2.74
C LEU A 60 -2.22 8.84 1.88
N ASP A 61 -1.33 9.78 2.17
CA ASP A 61 -1.13 11.00 1.38
C ASP A 61 -0.03 10.80 0.32
N ALA A 62 0.30 11.85 -0.44
CA ALA A 62 1.33 11.81 -1.47
C ALA A 62 2.69 11.34 -0.93
N ARG A 63 3.09 11.77 0.27
CA ARG A 63 4.36 11.37 0.89
C ARG A 63 4.36 9.88 1.25
N ALA A 64 3.28 9.38 1.84
CA ALA A 64 3.12 7.96 2.14
C ALA A 64 3.10 7.13 0.85
N ALA A 65 2.44 7.63 -0.21
CA ALA A 65 2.34 6.96 -1.49
C ALA A 65 3.69 6.90 -2.21
N GLU A 66 4.47 7.98 -2.25
CA GLU A 66 5.83 7.99 -2.80
C GLU A 66 6.72 6.96 -2.10
N HIS A 67 6.67 6.91 -0.77
CA HIS A 67 7.42 5.92 -0.01
C HIS A 67 6.93 4.50 -0.30
N GLY A 68 5.62 4.28 -0.39
CA GLY A 68 5.03 2.99 -0.76
C GLY A 68 5.47 2.51 -2.13
N LEU A 69 5.54 3.41 -3.13
CA LEU A 69 6.08 3.11 -4.46
C LEU A 69 7.55 2.69 -4.41
N ALA A 70 8.36 3.33 -3.57
CA ALA A 70 9.74 2.89 -3.35
C ALA A 70 9.81 1.50 -2.70
N VAL A 71 8.93 1.21 -1.74
CA VAL A 71 8.82 -0.13 -1.11
C VAL A 71 8.44 -1.20 -2.14
N PHE A 72 7.49 -0.91 -3.04
CA PHE A 72 7.06 -1.82 -4.12
C PHE A 72 8.13 -2.06 -5.20
N ALA A 73 9.20 -1.27 -5.23
CA ALA A 73 10.39 -1.47 -6.05
C ALA A 73 10.07 -1.80 -7.53
N GLU A 74 10.48 -2.97 -8.03
CA GLU A 74 10.29 -3.38 -9.42
C GLU A 74 8.82 -3.37 -9.88
N HIS A 75 7.86 -3.57 -8.96
CA HIS A 75 6.42 -3.51 -9.29
C HIS A 75 5.96 -2.09 -9.63
N THR A 76 6.62 -1.05 -9.09
CA THR A 76 6.33 0.34 -9.47
C THR A 76 6.69 0.62 -10.92
N VAL A 77 7.83 0.09 -11.38
CA VAL A 77 8.24 0.24 -12.78
C VAL A 77 7.25 -0.49 -13.69
N ASP A 78 6.85 -1.70 -13.31
CA ASP A 78 5.91 -2.50 -14.07
C ASP A 78 4.51 -1.87 -14.14
N ALA A 79 3.99 -1.31 -13.04
CA ALA A 79 2.70 -0.60 -13.00
C ALA A 79 2.69 0.63 -13.93
N ARG A 80 3.79 1.39 -13.99
CA ARG A 80 3.92 2.52 -14.93
C ARG A 80 3.86 2.08 -16.39
N ASN A 81 4.42 0.91 -16.70
CA ASN A 81 4.43 0.37 -18.07
C ASN A 81 3.13 -0.35 -18.44
N ARG A 82 2.37 -0.84 -17.45
CA ARG A 82 1.13 -1.60 -17.64
C ARG A 82 0.04 -1.11 -16.68
N PRO A 83 -0.56 0.06 -16.94
CA PRO A 83 -1.59 0.63 -16.06
C PRO A 83 -2.73 -0.38 -15.82
N GLY A 84 -3.10 -0.57 -14.56
CA GLY A 84 -4.15 -1.50 -14.13
C GLY A 84 -3.66 -2.92 -13.83
N ALA A 85 -2.39 -3.26 -14.11
CA ALA A 85 -1.82 -4.56 -13.77
C ALA A 85 -1.60 -4.74 -12.26
N HIS A 86 -1.49 -3.64 -11.51
CA HIS A 86 -1.17 -3.65 -10.07
C HIS A 86 -2.08 -2.68 -9.32
N PRO A 87 -3.35 -3.02 -9.06
CA PRO A 87 -4.34 -2.07 -8.53
C PRO A 87 -3.89 -1.31 -7.26
N ASN A 88 -3.09 -1.95 -6.41
CA ASN A 88 -2.54 -1.33 -5.20
C ASN A 88 -1.38 -0.37 -5.48
N VAL A 89 -0.57 -0.63 -6.50
CA VAL A 89 0.53 0.25 -6.92
C VAL A 89 -0.01 1.40 -7.79
N ASP A 90 -0.95 1.11 -8.68
CA ASP A 90 -1.67 2.08 -9.50
C ASP A 90 -2.35 3.15 -8.64
N ARG A 91 -2.93 2.74 -7.50
CA ARG A 91 -3.50 3.66 -6.51
C ARG A 91 -2.48 4.63 -5.92
N LEU A 92 -1.29 4.13 -5.57
CA LEU A 92 -0.22 4.99 -5.05
C LEU A 92 0.25 5.96 -6.13
N LEU A 93 0.40 5.50 -7.38
CA LEU A 93 0.72 6.37 -8.52
C LEU A 93 -0.31 7.49 -8.68
N ALA A 94 -1.60 7.19 -8.56
CA ALA A 94 -2.67 8.18 -8.63
C ALA A 94 -2.60 9.22 -7.50
N ILE A 95 -2.34 8.78 -6.26
CA ILE A 95 -2.22 9.69 -5.10
C ILE A 95 -0.99 10.61 -5.27
N VAL A 96 0.14 10.08 -5.74
CA VAL A 96 1.31 10.90 -6.07
C VAL A 96 1.00 11.90 -7.20
N ALA A 97 0.12 11.53 -8.14
CA ALA A 97 -0.34 12.41 -9.21
C ALA A 97 -1.43 13.42 -8.79
N GLY A 98 -1.80 13.48 -7.50
CA GLY A 98 -2.74 14.46 -6.96
C GLY A 98 -4.15 13.95 -6.68
N ALA A 99 -4.37 12.63 -6.70
CA ALA A 99 -5.62 12.07 -6.17
C ALA A 99 -5.74 12.31 -4.64
N GLU A 100 -6.97 12.26 -4.14
CA GLU A 100 -7.25 12.52 -2.72
C GLU A 100 -6.53 11.51 -1.81
N ALA A 101 -6.04 12.00 -0.67
CA ALA A 101 -5.45 11.15 0.36
C ALA A 101 -6.52 10.22 0.95
N LEU A 102 -6.11 9.00 1.30
CA LEU A 102 -7.02 8.00 1.87
C LEU A 102 -6.68 7.70 3.32
N ARG A 103 -7.71 7.42 4.13
CA ARG A 103 -7.51 6.79 5.44
C ARG A 103 -7.29 5.29 5.24
N ILE A 104 -6.36 4.72 6.00
CA ILE A 104 -6.15 3.27 6.05
C ILE A 104 -6.74 2.77 7.38
N ASP A 105 -7.73 1.88 7.29
CA ASP A 105 -8.37 1.22 8.42
C ASP A 105 -7.96 -0.26 8.44
N VAL A 106 -7.37 -0.71 9.55
CA VAL A 106 -6.90 -2.09 9.73
C VAL A 106 -7.98 -2.85 10.49
N ILE A 107 -8.48 -3.93 9.89
CA ILE A 107 -9.51 -4.80 10.48
C ILE A 107 -8.82 -6.05 11.03
N THR A 108 -9.03 -6.33 12.31
CA THR A 108 -8.47 -7.50 13.00
C THR A 108 -9.39 -8.71 12.91
N ALA A 109 -8.80 -9.91 12.85
CA ALA A 109 -9.52 -11.20 12.83
C ALA A 109 -10.03 -11.62 14.22
#